data_AF-A0A2T2RCA8-F1
#
_entry.id   AF-A0A2T2RCA8-F1
#
_cell.length_a   1.000
_cell.length_b   1.000
_cell.length_c   1.000
_cell.angle_alpha   90.00
_cell.angle_beta   90.00
_cell.angle_gamma   90.00
#
_symmetry.space_group_name_H-M   'P 1'
#
loop_
_entity.id
_entity.type
_entity.pdbx_description
1 polymer ?
#
loop_
_entity_poly.entity_id
_entity_poly.type
_entity_poly.pdbx_seq_one_letter_code
_entity_poly.pdbx_strand_id
1 'polypeptide(L)' 'MPYERGDLVAAAHSEGEVHKEEHRPEGTFLVAELGPQTAARLADYAEHNPWADDRDGHGPG' A
#
# COMPACT_ATOMS: atom_id res chain seq x y z
N MET A 1 -4.61 -4.26 5.36
CA MET A 1 -6.03 -3.90 5.12
C MET A 1 -6.94 -4.88 5.85
N PRO A 2 -7.82 -4.42 6.76
CA PRO A 2 -8.83 -5.27 7.37
C PRO A 2 -9.75 -5.91 6.32
N TYR A 3 -10.29 -7.10 6.60
CA TYR A 3 -11.22 -7.77 5.69
C TYR A 3 -12.48 -6.95 5.36
N GLU A 4 -12.94 -6.12 6.31
CA GLU A 4 -14.05 -5.19 6.13
C GLU A 4 -13.75 -4.10 5.07
N ARG A 5 -12.47 -3.90 4.75
CA ARG A 5 -11.97 -2.92 3.78
C ARG A 5 -11.42 -3.56 2.51
N GLY A 6 -12.02 -4.68 2.10
CA GLY A 6 -11.78 -5.28 0.78
C GLY A 6 -12.06 -4.32 -0.39
N ASP A 7 -12.89 -3.29 -0.18
CA ASP A 7 -13.13 -2.21 -1.14
C ASP A 7 -11.84 -1.45 -1.48
N LEU A 8 -10.95 -1.24 -0.51
CA LEU A 8 -9.66 -0.58 -0.72
C LEU A 8 -8.67 -1.47 -1.47
N VAL A 9 -8.70 -2.78 -1.22
CA VAL A 9 -7.90 -3.75 -1.98
C VAL A 9 -8.33 -3.76 -3.44
N ALA A 10 -9.64 -3.80 -3.70
CA ALA A 10 -10.17 -3.70 -5.06
C ALA A 10 -9.81 -2.38 -5.75
N ALA A 11 -9.83 -1.25 -5.02
CA ALA A 11 -9.39 0.04 -5.54
C ALA A 11 -7.90 0.02 -5.93
N ALA A 12 -7.04 -0.59 -5.10
CA ALA A 12 -5.62 -0.74 -5.43
C ALA A 12 -5.39 -1.56 -6.72
N HIS A 13 -6.20 -2.60 -6.95
CA HIS A 13 -6.16 -3.40 -8.19
C HIS A 13 -6.74 -2.67 -9.41
N SER A 14 -7.71 -1.79 -9.21
CA SER A 14 -8.39 -1.09 -10.31
C SER A 14 -7.70 0.22 -10.73
N GLU A 15 -7.09 0.91 -9.79
CA GLU A 15 -6.54 2.26 -9.98
C GLU A 15 -5.00 2.32 -9.88
N GLY A 16 -4.36 1.18 -9.59
CA GLY A 16 -2.91 1.08 -9.46
C GLY A 16 -2.37 -0.28 -9.88
N GLU A 17 -1.12 -0.53 -9.55
CA GLU A 17 -0.41 -1.77 -9.85
C GLU A 17 -0.04 -2.48 -8.55
N VAL A 18 -0.62 -3.66 -8.32
CA VAL A 18 -0.30 -4.49 -7.16
C VAL A 18 0.90 -5.37 -7.47
N HIS A 19 2.01 -5.15 -6.76
CA HIS A 19 3.22 -5.95 -6.91
C HIS A 19 3.22 -7.18 -6.00
N LYS A 20 2.60 -7.08 -4.82
CA LYS A 20 2.50 -8.18 -3.87
C LYS A 20 1.18 -8.11 -3.13
N GLU A 21 0.57 -9.27 -2.92
CA GLU A 21 -0.64 -9.44 -2.10
C GLU A 21 -0.45 -10.67 -1.21
N GLU A 22 -0.82 -10.55 0.05
CA GLU A 22 -0.78 -11.65 1.01
C GLU A 22 -1.99 -11.59 1.94
N HIS A 23 -2.75 -12.69 1.98
CA HIS A 23 -3.90 -12.83 2.87
C HIS A 23 -3.46 -13.46 4.19
N ARG A 24 -3.64 -12.73 5.29
CA ARG A 24 -3.32 -13.17 6.65
C ARG A 24 -4.57 -13.12 7.55
N PRO A 25 -4.57 -13.81 8.71
CA PRO A 25 -5.70 -13.75 9.65
C PRO A 25 -6.08 -12.34 10.10
N GLU A 26 -5.11 -11.42 10.14
CA GLU A 26 -5.30 -10.01 10.50
C GLU A 26 -5.88 -9.16 9.35
N GLY A 27 -5.85 -9.68 8.11
CA GLY A 27 -6.34 -9.01 6.91
C GLY A 27 -5.45 -9.21 5.68
N THR A 28 -5.66 -8.39 4.65
CA THR A 28 -4.89 -8.41 3.40
C THR A 28 -3.74 -7.41 3.46
N PHE A 29 -2.52 -7.89 3.31
CA PHE A 29 -1.32 -7.07 3.15
C PHE A 29 -1.04 -6.91 1.65
N LEU A 30 -0.79 -5.68 1.21
CA LEU A 30 -0.50 -5.41 -0.19
C LEU A 30 0.62 -4.40 -0.33
N VAL A 31 1.43 -4.60 -1.37
CA VAL A 31 2.42 -3.65 -1.86
C VAL A 31 1.98 -3.27 -3.25
N ALA A 32 1.60 -2.01 -3.43
CA ALA A 32 1.06 -1.52 -4.68
C ALA A 32 1.58 -0.12 -4.99
N GLU A 33 1.86 0.12 -6.27
CA GLU A 33 2.09 1.45 -6.81
C GLU A 33 0.74 2.08 -7.15
N LEU A 34 0.41 3.19 -6.49
CA LEU A 34 -0.91 3.82 -6.58
C LEU A 34 -0.79 5.23 -7.13
N GLY A 35 -1.79 5.64 -7.92
CA GLY A 35 -1.97 7.05 -8.26
C GLY A 35 -2.17 7.93 -7.01
N PRO A 36 -1.83 9.22 -7.06
CA PRO A 36 -1.80 10.09 -5.89
C PRO A 36 -3.14 10.22 -5.14
N GLN A 37 -4.28 10.11 -5.83
CA GLN A 37 -5.61 10.15 -5.21
C GLN A 37 -5.90 8.87 -4.41
N THR A 38 -5.62 7.71 -5.01
CA THR A 38 -5.80 6.40 -4.36
C THR A 38 -4.80 6.23 -3.23
N ALA A 39 -3.54 6.66 -3.41
CA ALA A 39 -2.53 6.68 -2.35
C ALA A 39 -2.99 7.52 -1.14
N ALA A 40 -3.55 8.71 -1.36
CA ALA A 40 -4.08 9.54 -0.28
C ALA A 40 -5.27 8.88 0.45
N ARG A 41 -6.13 8.15 -0.27
CA ARG A 41 -7.25 7.40 0.32
C ARG A 41 -6.81 6.20 1.15
N LEU A 42 -5.71 5.56 0.76
CA LEU A 42 -5.16 4.38 1.43
C LEU A 42 -4.10 4.72 2.49
N ALA A 43 -3.64 5.99 2.55
CA ALA A 43 -2.57 6.46 3.43
C ALA A 43 -2.82 6.14 4.91
N ASP A 44 -4.06 6.25 5.39
CA ASP A 44 -4.42 5.94 6.79
C ASP A 44 -4.19 4.46 7.17
N TYR A 45 -4.04 3.58 6.18
CA TYR A 45 -3.84 2.14 6.37
C TYR A 45 -2.43 1.70 5.94
N ALA A 46 -1.60 2.63 5.47
CA ALA A 46 -0.23 2.35 5.06
C ALA A 46 0.65 2.26 6.31
N GLU A 47 0.98 1.03 6.73
CA GLU A 47 1.88 0.78 7.86
C GLU A 47 3.35 1.01 7.51
N HIS A 48 3.71 0.80 6.22
CA HIS A 48 5.06 1.00 5.70
C HIS A 48 4.98 1.39 4.22
N ASN A 49 5.64 2.49 3.85
CA ASN A 49 5.80 2.89 2.46
C ASN A 49 7.26 2.68 2.03
N PRO A 50 7.59 1.52 1.43
CA PRO A 50 8.98 1.20 1.06
C PRO A 50 9.58 2.25 0.10
N TRP A 51 8.75 2.88 -0.73
CA TRP A 51 9.19 3.90 -1.68
C TRP A 51 9.33 5.30 -1.08
N ALA A 52 8.79 5.54 0.13
CA ALA A 52 9.12 6.73 0.91
C ALA A 52 10.43 6.51 1.69
N ASP A 53 10.58 5.33 2.31
CA ASP A 53 11.80 4.95 3.03
C ASP A 53 13.05 5.00 2.11
N ASP A 54 12.93 4.57 0.85
CA ASP A 54 14.02 4.67 -0.12
C ASP A 54 14.40 6.12 -0.49
N ARG A 55 13.48 7.09 -0.41
CA ARG A 55 13.77 8.51 -0.67
C ARG A 55 14.35 9.23 0.54
N ASP A 56 14.10 8.72 1.73
CA ASP A 56 14.77 9.13 2.98
C ASP A 56 16.12 8.42 3.16
N GLY A 57 16.55 7.66 2.14
CA GLY A 57 17.90 7.14 1.94
C GLY A 57 18.98 8.20 2.11
N HIS A 58 19.33 8.42 3.36
CA HIS A 58 20.57 9.01 3.83
C HIS A 58 21.75 8.40 3.05
N GLY A 59 22.29 9.14 2.09
CA GLY A 59 23.76 9.19 1.96
C GLY A 59 24.31 10.18 2.99
N PRO A 60 25.57 10.09 3.47
CA PRO A 60 26.61 9.09 3.21
C PRO A 60 27.16 8.41 4.50
N GLY A 61 27.88 7.29 4.32
CA GLY A 61 28.80 6.70 5.30
C GLY A 61 29.87 5.88 4.61
#